data_AF-A0A5X1VRF2-F1
#
_entry.id   AF-A0A5X1VRF2-F1
#
_cell.length_a   1.000
_cell.length_b   1.000
_cell.length_c   1.000
_cell.angle_alpha   90.00
_cell.angle_beta   90.00
_cell.angle_gamma   90.00
#
_symmetry.space_group_name_H-M   'P 1'
#
loop_
_entity.id
_entity.type
_entity.pdbx_description
1 polymer ?
#
loop_
_entity_poly.entity_id
_entity_poly.type
_entity_poly.pdbx_seq_one_letter_code
_entity_poly.pdbx_strand_id
1 'polypeptide(L)'
;MKVQLLKIPSHLIVAGSSWLSKIIIAGVQLASISYLISILGEEKYAIFSLLTGLLVWCSAVDFGIGTGLQNYISECRAKNKSYDAYIKSALHLSFIAIIFFIALFYIFSGVISAKYL
;
A
#
# COMPACT_ATOMS: atom_id res chain seq x y z
N MET A 1 17.59 33.73 28.80
CA MET A 1 16.22 33.53 28.25
C MET A 1 15.96 32.03 28.18
N LYS A 2 15.20 31.47 29.14
CA LYS A 2 14.86 30.03 29.15
C LYS A 2 13.79 29.81 28.08
N VAL A 3 14.18 29.28 26.92
CA VAL A 3 13.22 28.81 25.92
C VAL A 3 12.50 27.63 26.55
N GLN A 4 11.27 27.86 27.02
CA GLN A 4 10.37 26.79 27.41
C GLN A 4 10.06 26.00 26.15
N LEU A 5 10.70 24.83 25.99
CA LEU A 5 10.36 23.90 24.94
C LEU A 5 8.89 23.52 25.12
N LEU A 6 8.04 23.97 24.19
CA LEU A 6 6.66 23.55 24.07
C LEU A 6 6.63 22.02 24.08
N LYS A 7 6.04 21.43 25.12
CA LYS A 7 5.80 19.98 25.18
C LYS A 7 4.68 19.65 24.20
N ILE A 8 5.04 19.51 22.92
CA ILE A 8 4.11 19.06 21.89
C ILE A 8 3.77 17.58 22.18
N PRO A 9 2.47 17.23 22.27
CA PRO A 9 2.05 15.84 22.41
C PRO A 9 2.60 14.95 21.28
N SER A 10 3.05 13.74 21.62
CA SER A 10 3.65 12.80 20.66
C SER A 10 2.73 12.47 19.48
N HIS A 11 1.42 12.37 19.71
CA HIS A 11 0.45 12.10 18.65
C HIS A 11 0.38 13.21 17.59
N LEU A 12 0.58 14.48 17.97
CA LEU A 12 0.61 15.60 17.03
C LEU A 12 1.90 15.60 16.21
N ILE A 13 3.02 15.20 16.80
CA ILE A 13 4.29 15.06 16.08
C ILE A 13 4.18 13.95 15.03
N VAL A 14 3.61 12.80 15.40
CA VAL A 14 3.40 11.66 14.48
C VAL A 14 2.41 12.02 13.37
N ALA A 15 1.30 12.67 13.70
CA ALA A 15 0.33 13.10 12.69
C ALA A 15 0.93 14.16 11.75
N GLY A 16 1.62 15.15 12.31
CA GLY A 16 2.27 16.23 11.55
C GLY A 16 3.36 15.72 10.61
N SER A 17 4.21 14.80 11.08
CA SER A 17 5.24 14.19 10.23
C SER A 17 4.62 13.38 9.09
N SER A 18 3.56 12.61 9.35
CA SER A 18 2.85 11.85 8.33
C SER A 18 2.24 12.75 7.24
N TRP A 19 1.58 13.84 7.63
CA TRP A 19 1.02 14.80 6.67
C TRP A 19 2.10 15.51 5.86
N LEU A 20 3.20 15.92 6.51
CA LEU A 20 4.33 16.51 5.80
C LEU A 20 4.91 15.55 4.77
N SER A 21 5.10 14.28 5.13
CA SER A 21 5.54 13.25 4.19
C SER A 21 4.58 13.12 3.01
N LYS A 22 3.26 13.13 3.23
CA LYS A 22 2.28 13.05 2.14
C LYS A 22 2.34 14.25 1.19
N ILE A 23 2.55 15.45 1.72
CA ILE A 23 2.71 16.67 0.90
C ILE A 23 3.98 16.56 0.05
N ILE A 24 5.10 16.14 0.65
CA ILE A 24 6.36 15.95 -0.07
C ILE A 24 6.19 14.90 -1.17
N ILE A 25 5.58 13.75 -0.85
CA ILE A 25 5.30 12.68 -1.82
C ILE A 25 4.47 13.23 -2.99
N ALA A 26 3.38 13.94 -2.71
CA ALA A 26 2.53 14.51 -3.75
C ALA A 26 3.29 15.52 -4.63
N GLY A 27 4.09 16.40 -4.01
CA GLY A 27 4.91 17.37 -4.74
C GLY A 27 5.96 16.71 -5.64
N VAL A 28 6.66 15.70 -5.12
CA VAL A 28 7.63 14.91 -5.90
C VAL A 28 6.92 14.18 -7.03
N GLN A 29 5.76 13.56 -6.77
CA GLN A 29 4.99 12.85 -7.79
C GLN A 29 4.61 13.77 -8.96
N LEU A 30 4.13 14.99 -8.68
CA LEU A 30 3.78 15.97 -9.72
C LEU A 30 5.00 16.38 -10.56
N ALA A 31 6.14 16.63 -9.91
CA ALA A 31 7.40 16.93 -10.59
C ALA A 31 7.87 15.75 -11.45
N SER A 32 7.74 14.51 -10.94
CA SER A 32 8.10 13.29 -11.64
C SER A 32 7.28 13.08 -12.91
N ILE A 33 6.00 13.47 -12.96
CA ILE A 33 5.18 13.37 -14.18
C ILE A 33 5.83 14.16 -15.31
N SER A 34 6.13 15.44 -15.08
CA SER A 34 6.72 16.32 -16.10
C SER A 34 8.11 15.82 -16.53
N TYR A 35 8.93 15.41 -15.56
CA TYR A 35 10.26 14.87 -15.81
C TYR A 35 10.22 13.58 -16.64
N LEU A 36 9.33 12.65 -16.30
CA LEU A 36 9.20 11.37 -17.01
C LEU A 36 8.67 11.56 -18.43
N ILE A 37 7.67 12.43 -18.64
CA ILE A 37 7.17 12.76 -19.98
C ILE A 37 8.31 13.35 -20.84
N SER A 38 9.14 14.22 -20.27
CA SER A 38 10.27 14.83 -21.01
C SER A 38 11.32 13.83 -21.49
N ILE A 39 11.48 12.69 -20.80
CA ILE A 39 12.50 11.68 -21.13
C ILE A 39 11.92 10.55 -21.97
N LEU A 40 10.71 10.11 -21.63
CA LEU A 40 10.06 8.94 -22.23
C LEU A 40 9.24 9.31 -23.48
N GLY A 41 8.77 10.55 -23.58
CA GLY A 41 7.70 10.93 -24.49
C GLY A 41 6.33 10.44 -24.01
N GLU A 42 5.27 10.95 -24.63
CA GLU A 42 3.88 10.71 -24.21
C GLU A 42 3.49 9.23 -24.28
N GLU A 43 3.82 8.54 -25.37
CA GLU A 43 3.42 7.13 -25.57
C GLU A 43 4.00 6.18 -24.51
N LYS A 44 5.31 6.28 -24.25
CA LYS A 44 5.97 5.42 -23.26
C LYS A 44 5.55 5.78 -21.84
N TYR A 45 5.30 7.06 -21.58
CA TYR A 45 4.75 7.51 -20.30
C TYR A 45 3.33 6.97 -20.07
N ALA A 46 2.49 6.87 -21.11
CA ALA A 46 1.16 6.28 -21.01
C ALA A 46 1.23 4.80 -20.59
N ILE A 47 2.13 4.02 -21.22
CA ILE A 47 2.37 2.61 -20.84
C ILE A 47 2.89 2.52 -19.41
N PHE A 48 3.87 3.36 -19.04
CA PHE A 48 4.40 3.41 -17.67
C PHE A 48 3.29 3.71 -16.65
N SER A 49 2.41 4.67 -16.94
CA SER A 49 1.31 5.06 -16.06
C SER A 49 0.28 3.95 -15.92
N LEU A 50 -0.03 3.23 -17.01
CA LEU A 50 -0.90 2.07 -17.00
C LEU A 50 -0.34 0.97 -16.08
N LEU A 51 0.93 0.61 -16.25
CA LEU A 51 1.59 -0.42 -15.44
C LEU A 51 1.68 0.00 -13.97
N THR A 52 2.02 1.27 -13.70
CA THR A 52 2.09 1.79 -12.33
C THR A 52 0.71 1.82 -11.67
N GLY A 53 -0.35 2.16 -12.42
CA GLY A 53 -1.72 2.06 -11.94
C GLY A 53 -2.10 0.62 -11.57
N LEU A 54 -1.67 -0.37 -12.37
CA LEU A 54 -1.87 -1.79 -12.06
C LEU A 54 -1.13 -2.22 -10.78
N LEU A 55 0.04 -1.66 -10.46
CA LEU A 55 0.74 -1.97 -9.20
C LEU A 55 -0.08 -1.59 -7.96
N VAL A 56 -0.86 -0.51 -8.03
CA VAL A 56 -1.76 -0.11 -6.94
C VAL A 56 -2.85 -1.16 -6.74
N TRP A 57 -3.42 -1.68 -7.84
CA TRP A 57 -4.38 -2.78 -7.78
C TRP A 57 -3.76 -4.06 -7.23
N CYS A 58 -2.54 -4.42 -7.65
CA CYS A 58 -1.81 -5.55 -7.08
C CYS A 58 -1.55 -5.37 -5.58
N SER A 59 -1.26 -4.15 -5.13
CA SER A 59 -1.08 -3.84 -3.71
C SER A 59 -2.38 -3.97 -2.91
N ALA A 60 -3.54 -3.78 -3.55
CA ALA A 60 -4.84 -3.94 -2.91
C ALA A 60 -5.33 -5.41 -2.86
N VAL A 61 -4.68 -6.33 -3.59
CA VAL A 61 -5.07 -7.76 -3.64
C VAL A 61 -4.99 -8.44 -2.28
N ASP A 62 -4.10 -8.00 -1.40
CA ASP A 62 -4.00 -8.56 -0.05
C ASP A 62 -5.10 -8.06 0.89
N PHE A 63 -6.03 -7.22 0.43
CA PHE A 63 -7.11 -6.61 1.22
C PHE A 63 -6.64 -5.96 2.53
N GLY A 64 -5.40 -5.46 2.58
CA GLY A 64 -4.83 -4.84 3.77
C GLY A 64 -4.42 -5.84 4.86
N ILE A 65 -4.27 -7.13 4.54
CA ILE A 65 -3.75 -8.13 5.47
C ILE A 65 -2.35 -7.74 5.95
N GLY A 66 -1.46 -7.29 5.05
CA GLY A 66 -0.11 -6.88 5.40
C GLY A 66 -0.08 -5.67 6.33
N THR A 67 -0.86 -4.63 6.02
CA THR A 67 -0.94 -3.41 6.83
C THR A 67 -1.60 -3.67 8.19
N GLY A 68 -2.67 -4.47 8.22
CA GLY A 68 -3.30 -4.92 9.45
C GLY A 68 -2.34 -5.71 10.35
N LEU A 69 -1.61 -6.68 9.79
CA LEU A 69 -0.60 -7.44 10.53
C LEU A 69 0.49 -6.53 11.12
N GLN A 70 0.99 -5.56 10.35
CA GLN A 70 2.00 -4.60 10.84
C GLN A 70 1.47 -3.78 12.03
N ASN A 71 0.19 -3.38 11.99
CA ASN A 71 -0.44 -2.66 13.09
C ASN A 71 -0.55 -3.53 14.34
N TYR A 72 -1.00 -4.78 14.20
CA TYR A 72 -1.06 -5.72 15.34
C TYR A 72 0.33 -6.05 15.91
N ILE A 73 1.34 -6.21 15.07
CA ILE A 73 2.73 -6.41 15.52
C ILE A 73 3.21 -5.18 16.32
N SER A 74 2.92 -3.98 15.82
CA SER A 74 3.26 -2.73 16.52
C SER A 74 2.59 -2.64 17.89
N GLU A 75 1.32 -3.01 17.98
CA GLU A 75 0.57 -3.04 19.23
C GLU A 75 1.12 -4.09 20.22
N CYS A 76 1.41 -5.31 19.75
CA CYS A 76 2.00 -6.37 20.56
C CYS A 76 3.38 -5.96 21.09
N ARG A 77 4.23 -5.34 20.26
CA ARG A 77 5.54 -4.82 20.66
C ARG A 77 5.40 -3.75 21.74
N ALA A 78 4.49 -2.80 21.57
CA ALA A 78 4.23 -1.76 22.57
C ALA A 78 3.76 -2.34 23.91
N LYS A 79 3.07 -3.49 23.88
CA LYS A 79 2.56 -4.19 25.07
C LYS A 79 3.48 -5.31 25.59
N ASN A 80 4.67 -5.50 25.01
CA ASN A 80 5.58 -6.64 25.30
C ASN A 80 4.88 -8.01 25.24
N LYS A 81 3.98 -8.21 24.27
CA LYS A 81 3.27 -9.48 24.03
C LYS A 81 3.79 -10.17 22.77
N SER A 82 3.68 -11.51 22.71
CA SER A 82 3.95 -12.25 21.47
C SER A 82 2.93 -11.88 20.39
N TYR A 83 3.39 -11.84 19.15
CA TYR A 83 2.58 -11.59 17.95
C TYR A 83 2.46 -12.83 17.05
N ASP A 84 2.93 -14.00 17.49
CA ASP A 84 3.02 -15.21 16.66
C ASP A 84 1.64 -15.67 16.16
N ALA A 85 0.60 -15.51 16.98
CA ALA A 85 -0.77 -15.84 16.62
C ALA A 85 -1.25 -14.99 15.43
N TYR A 86 -0.94 -13.69 15.42
CA TYR A 86 -1.31 -12.79 14.32
C TYR A 86 -0.58 -13.14 13.02
N ILE A 87 0.71 -13.51 13.11
CA ILE A 87 1.46 -13.98 11.94
C ILE A 87 0.81 -15.25 11.37
N LYS A 88 0.49 -16.23 12.23
CA LYS A 88 -0.19 -17.45 11.78
C LYS A 88 -1.55 -17.14 11.16
N SER A 89 -2.37 -16.29 11.76
CA SER A 89 -3.67 -15.89 11.20
C SER A 89 -3.54 -15.20 9.84
N ALA A 90 -2.57 -14.28 9.70
CA ALA A 90 -2.32 -13.61 8.43
C ALA A 90 -1.90 -14.60 7.33
N LEU A 91 -1.05 -15.58 7.65
CA LEU A 91 -0.67 -16.64 6.71
C LEU A 91 -1.88 -17.46 6.24
N HIS A 92 -2.75 -17.89 7.15
CA HIS A 92 -3.96 -18.64 6.80
C HIS A 92 -4.90 -17.80 5.95
N LEU A 93 -5.10 -16.53 6.30
CA LEU A 93 -5.97 -15.62 5.56
C LEU A 93 -5.44 -15.36 4.14
N SER A 94 -4.13 -15.13 3.99
CA SER A 94 -3.48 -15.00 2.67
C SER A 94 -3.63 -16.26 1.84
N PHE A 95 -3.47 -17.45 2.45
CA PHE A 95 -3.63 -18.72 1.73
C PHE A 95 -5.08 -18.94 1.24
N ILE A 96 -6.06 -18.63 2.09
CA ILE A 96 -7.49 -18.67 1.72
C ILE A 96 -7.78 -17.68 0.59
N ALA A 97 -7.24 -16.46 0.67
CA ALA A 97 -7.41 -15.45 -0.37
C ALA A 97 -6.84 -15.91 -1.71
N ILE A 98 -5.66 -16.53 -1.73
CA ILE A 98 -5.06 -17.10 -2.95
C ILE A 98 -5.97 -18.17 -3.55
N ILE A 99 -6.44 -19.13 -2.75
CA ILE A 99 -7.35 -20.20 -3.23
C ILE A 99 -8.64 -19.58 -3.79
N PHE A 100 -9.21 -18.62 -3.07
CA PHE A 100 -10.43 -17.91 -3.50
C PHE A 100 -10.22 -17.22 -4.85
N PHE A 101 -9.12 -16.49 -5.03
CA PHE A 101 -8.82 -15.84 -6.30
C PHE A 101 -8.57 -16.82 -7.44
N ILE A 102 -7.86 -17.93 -7.19
CA ILE A 102 -7.67 -18.99 -8.19
C ILE A 102 -9.02 -19.55 -8.64
N ALA A 103 -9.91 -19.89 -7.69
CA ALA A 103 -11.25 -20.41 -8.00
C ALA A 103 -12.09 -19.39 -8.76
N LEU A 104 -12.05 -18.12 -8.33
CA LEU A 104 -12.73 -17.01 -9.00
C LEU A 104 -12.25 -16.87 -10.44
N PHE A 105 -10.94 -16.75 -10.66
CA PHE A 105 -10.38 -16.61 -12.01
C PHE A 105 -10.66 -17.84 -12.88
N TYR A 106 -10.64 -19.04 -12.31
CA TYR A 106 -11.00 -20.26 -13.04
C TYR A 106 -12.44 -20.22 -13.54
N ILE A 107 -13.40 -19.86 -12.68
CA ILE A 107 -14.82 -19.76 -13.05
C ILE A 107 -15.04 -18.68 -14.12
N PHE A 108 -14.42 -17.52 -13.96
CA PHE A 108 -14.59 -16.40 -14.90
C PHE A 108 -13.75 -16.54 -16.17
N SER A 109 -12.78 -17.45 -16.22
CA SER A 109 -11.90 -17.66 -17.38
C SER A 109 -12.69 -17.96 -18.65
N GLY A 110 -13.75 -18.78 -18.56
CA GLY A 110 -14.61 -19.10 -19.70
C GLY A 110 -15.37 -17.90 -20.25
N VAL A 111 -15.83 -17.01 -19.37
CA VAL A 111 -16.55 -15.77 -19.76
C VAL A 111 -15.61 -14.79 -20.44
N ILE A 112 -14.40 -14.64 -19.91
CA ILE A 112 -13.37 -13.74 -20.46
C ILE A 112 -12.92 -14.26 -21.82
N SER A 113 -12.61 -15.56 -21.92
CA SER A 113 -12.21 -16.21 -23.16
C SER A 113 -13.25 -15.99 -24.25
N ALA A 114 -14.52 -16.33 -24.00
CA ALA A 114 -15.58 -16.21 -25.01
C ALA A 114 -15.89 -14.77 -25.49
N LYS A 115 -15.48 -13.73 -24.76
CA LYS A 115 -15.74 -12.32 -25.13
C LYS A 115 -14.56 -11.62 -25.80
N TYR A 116 -13.33 -12.06 -25.52
CA TYR A 116 -12.11 -11.31 -25.89
C TYR A 116 -11.08 -12.14 -26.66
N LEU A 117 -11.27 -13.46 -26.78
CA LEU A 117 -10.47 -14.40 -27.57
C LEU A 117 -11.38 -15.13 -28.57
#